data_AF-A0A959P4D5-F1
#
_entry.id   AF-A0A959P4D5-F1
#
_cell.length_a   1.000
_cell.length_b   1.000
_cell.length_c   1.000
_cell.angle_alpha   90.00
_cell.angle_beta   90.00
_cell.angle_gamma   90.00
#
_symmetry.space_group_name_H-M   'P 1'
#
loop_
_entity.id
_entity.type
_entity.pdbx_description
1 polymer ?
#
loop_
_entity_poly.entity_id
_entity_poly.type
_entity_poly.pdbx_seq_one_letter_code
_entity_poly.pdbx_strand_id
1 'polypeptide(L)'
;MKNSNIISNYLKKQNHLNWKINSCDNERFSNIIVIPVIEEFANIGKLVNSLCANNFEKINKTLVLFVINNKKSSANIIKNDNFKSINFIKNLIEINDSFLKFGFIDCGSAGKELPEKDGGVGLARKIGMDLALSHFDY
;
A
#
# COMPACT_ATOMS: atom_id res chain seq x y z
N MET A 1 -12.64 14.65 16.41
CA MET A 1 -13.46 15.39 15.42
C MET A 1 -12.74 16.56 14.72
N LYS A 2 -11.81 17.32 15.35
CA LYS A 2 -11.08 18.40 14.64
C LYS A 2 -10.09 17.90 13.58
N ASN A 3 -9.34 16.82 13.88
CA ASN A 3 -8.30 16.30 12.98
C ASN A 3 -8.86 15.61 11.72
N SER A 4 -10.02 14.96 11.81
CA SER A 4 -10.65 14.27 10.68
C SER A 4 -11.06 15.22 9.53
N ASN A 5 -11.52 16.43 9.87
CA ASN A 5 -11.87 17.45 8.86
C ASN A 5 -10.61 18.05 8.20
N ILE A 6 -9.50 18.16 8.94
CA ILE A 6 -8.22 18.65 8.39
C ILE A 6 -7.65 17.63 7.41
N ILE A 7 -7.61 16.35 7.79
CA ILE A 7 -7.05 15.28 6.95
C ILE A 7 -7.91 15.06 5.70
N SER A 8 -9.23 15.05 5.82
CA SER A 8 -10.10 14.94 4.64
C SER A 8 -9.92 16.13 3.68
N ASN A 9 -9.75 17.35 4.18
CA ASN A 9 -9.45 18.52 3.35
C ASN A 9 -8.04 18.45 2.73
N TYR A 10 -7.04 17.95 3.46
CA TYR A 10 -5.70 17.71 2.91
C TYR A 10 -5.75 16.68 1.78
N LEU A 11 -6.40 15.53 2.00
CA LEU A 11 -6.51 14.47 1.01
C LEU A 11 -7.29 14.92 -0.23
N LYS A 12 -8.35 15.73 -0.07
CA LYS A 12 -9.07 16.34 -1.21
C LYS A 12 -8.19 17.26 -2.07
N LYS A 13 -7.18 17.91 -1.47
CA LYS A 13 -6.22 18.75 -2.20
C LYS A 13 -5.15 17.93 -2.91
N GLN A 14 -4.86 16.72 -2.43
CA GLN A 14 -3.98 15.81 -3.14
C GLN A 14 -4.77 15.17 -4.29
N ASN A 15 -4.31 15.33 -5.53
CA ASN A 15 -4.97 14.79 -6.74
C ASN A 15 -4.86 13.24 -6.85
N HIS A 16 -4.94 12.51 -5.74
CA HIS A 16 -4.85 11.05 -5.67
C HIS A 16 -6.18 10.35 -6.00
N LEU A 17 -7.09 11.00 -6.73
CA LEU A 17 -8.47 10.52 -6.97
C LEU A 17 -8.54 9.11 -7.58
N ASN A 18 -7.46 8.64 -8.19
CA ASN A 18 -7.38 7.33 -8.84
C ASN A 18 -6.86 6.20 -7.94
N TRP A 19 -6.33 6.52 -6.76
CA TRP A 19 -5.68 5.55 -5.87
C TRP A 19 -6.42 5.43 -4.54
N LYS A 20 -6.57 4.20 -4.09
CA LYS A 20 -7.21 3.85 -2.82
C LYS A 20 -6.50 2.68 -2.17
N ILE A 21 -6.60 2.59 -0.86
CA ILE A 21 -6.18 1.43 -0.09
C ILE A 21 -7.20 0.30 -0.32
N ASN A 22 -6.69 -0.89 -0.57
CA ASN A 22 -7.46 -2.13 -0.62
C ASN A 22 -6.99 -2.98 0.56
N SER A 23 -7.89 -3.20 1.52
CA SER A 23 -7.71 -3.98 2.76
C SER A 23 -9.05 -4.61 3.14
N CYS A 24 -9.04 -5.62 4.01
CA CYS A 24 -10.27 -6.28 4.47
C CYS A 24 -11.16 -5.36 5.30
N ASP A 25 -10.54 -4.52 6.14
CA ASP A 25 -11.25 -3.77 7.17
C ASP A 25 -10.94 -2.27 7.09
N ASN A 26 -11.91 -1.46 7.52
CA ASN A 26 -11.75 -0.01 7.73
C ASN A 26 -11.22 0.30 9.14
N GLU A 27 -10.49 -0.65 9.74
CA GLU A 27 -9.88 -0.49 11.05
C GLU A 27 -8.88 0.67 11.08
N ARG A 28 -8.72 1.22 12.29
CA ARG A 28 -7.70 2.23 12.58
C ARG A 28 -6.47 1.57 13.17
N PHE A 29 -5.30 1.98 12.68
CA PHE A 29 -4.01 1.41 13.04
C PHE A 29 -3.13 2.46 13.71
N SER A 30 -2.48 2.06 14.80
CA SER A 30 -1.50 2.91 15.50
C SER A 30 -0.17 2.98 14.76
N ASN A 31 0.11 1.99 13.88
CA ASN A 31 1.31 1.95 13.04
C ASN A 31 0.92 1.57 11.61
N ILE A 32 1.52 2.24 10.62
CA ILE A 32 1.37 1.87 9.21
C ILE A 32 2.76 1.85 8.57
N ILE A 33 3.15 0.70 8.03
CA ILE A 33 4.42 0.50 7.32
C ILE A 33 4.15 0.63 5.82
N VAL A 34 4.64 1.71 5.20
CA VAL A 34 4.47 1.96 3.76
C VAL A 34 5.65 1.40 2.98
N ILE A 35 5.38 0.50 2.03
CA ILE A 35 6.40 -0.22 1.26
C ILE A 35 6.15 -0.04 -0.24
N PRO A 36 6.91 0.81 -0.93
CA PRO A 36 6.90 0.86 -2.39
C PRO A 36 7.38 -0.46 -3.00
N VAL A 37 6.73 -0.90 -4.08
CA VAL A 37 6.97 -2.19 -4.72
C VAL A 37 7.00 -2.02 -6.24
N ILE A 38 8.08 -2.49 -6.87
CA ILE A 38 8.22 -2.57 -8.33
C ILE A 38 9.10 -3.77 -8.69
N GLU A 39 8.54 -4.78 -9.36
CA GLU A 39 9.27 -6.01 -9.74
C GLU A 39 9.89 -6.76 -8.53
N GLU A 40 9.16 -6.85 -7.41
CA GLU A 40 9.65 -7.44 -6.14
C GLU A 40 8.91 -8.73 -5.73
N PHE A 41 8.16 -9.38 -6.63
CA PHE A 41 7.34 -10.55 -6.28
C PHE A 41 8.12 -11.64 -5.55
N ALA A 42 9.36 -11.90 -5.97
CA ALA A 42 10.24 -12.90 -5.36
C ALA A 42 10.66 -12.58 -3.90
N ASN A 43 10.52 -11.32 -3.48
CA ASN A 43 10.97 -10.82 -2.18
C ASN A 43 9.81 -10.53 -1.21
N ILE A 44 8.61 -10.24 -1.70
CA ILE A 44 7.44 -9.92 -0.85
C ILE A 44 7.15 -11.04 0.16
N GLY A 45 7.20 -12.30 -0.26
CA GLY A 45 6.97 -13.43 0.66
C GLY A 45 7.99 -13.50 1.80
N LYS A 46 9.27 -13.25 1.52
CA LYS A 46 10.33 -13.23 2.54
C LYS A 46 10.12 -12.08 3.52
N LEU A 47 9.78 -10.91 3.01
CA LEU A 47 9.47 -9.73 3.80
C LEU A 47 8.27 -9.98 4.72
N VAL A 48 7.16 -10.50 4.19
CA VAL A 48 5.96 -10.82 4.96
C VAL A 48 6.28 -11.80 6.08
N ASN A 49 7.00 -12.88 5.79
CA ASN A 49 7.43 -13.84 6.81
C ASN A 49 8.28 -13.19 7.90
N SER A 50 9.23 -12.32 7.52
CA SER A 50 10.08 -11.62 8.48
C SER A 50 9.29 -10.65 9.37
N LEU A 51 8.26 -9.99 8.82
CA LEU A 51 7.42 -9.06 9.57
C LEU A 51 6.50 -9.83 10.53
N CYS A 52 5.87 -10.91 10.08
CA CYS A 52 5.02 -11.76 10.91
C CYS A 52 5.78 -12.46 12.05
N ALA A 53 7.09 -12.64 11.93
CA ALA A 53 7.92 -13.22 12.99
C ALA A 53 8.21 -12.25 14.17
N ASN A 54 7.78 -10.99 14.09
CA ASN A 54 7.94 -10.03 15.18
C ASN A 54 6.90 -10.29 16.29
N ASN A 55 7.26 -9.90 17.52
CA ASN A 55 6.40 -10.06 18.71
C ASN A 55 5.01 -9.41 18.51
N PHE A 56 3.97 -10.13 18.93
CA PHE A 56 2.56 -9.72 18.81
C PHE A 56 2.29 -8.28 19.27
N GLU A 57 2.82 -7.88 20.44
CA GLU A 57 2.63 -6.53 21.01
C GLU A 57 3.11 -5.40 20.09
N LYS A 58 4.04 -5.70 19.16
CA LYS A 58 4.56 -4.71 18.20
C LYS A 58 3.75 -4.66 16.90
N ILE A 59 2.93 -5.67 16.61
CA ILE A 59 2.28 -5.85 15.29
C ILE A 59 0.75 -5.86 15.32
N ASN A 60 0.12 -6.03 16.48
CA ASN A 60 -1.33 -6.20 16.62
C ASN A 60 -2.20 -4.98 16.24
N LYS A 61 -1.58 -3.80 16.05
CA LYS A 61 -2.21 -2.57 15.55
C LYS A 61 -1.42 -1.97 14.39
N THR A 62 -0.81 -2.84 13.59
CA THR A 62 0.04 -2.47 12.46
C THR A 62 -0.58 -2.89 11.13
N LEU A 63 -0.63 -1.96 10.18
CA LEU A 63 -0.95 -2.23 8.78
C LEU A 63 0.34 -2.15 7.94
N VAL A 64 0.62 -3.19 7.15
CA VAL A 64 1.64 -3.12 6.10
C VAL A 64 0.95 -2.75 4.79
N LEU A 65 1.27 -1.56 4.29
CA LEU A 65 0.67 -0.98 3.10
C LEU A 65 1.66 -1.01 1.93
N PHE A 66 1.43 -1.92 1.01
CA PHE A 66 2.23 -2.03 -0.22
C PHE A 66 1.74 -1.02 -1.26
N VAL A 67 2.66 -0.29 -1.90
CA VAL A 67 2.35 0.60 -3.02
C VAL A 67 2.96 0.01 -4.27
N ILE A 68 2.18 -0.77 -5.02
CA ILE A 68 2.64 -1.45 -6.23
C ILE A 68 2.59 -0.46 -7.36
N ASN A 69 3.77 -0.09 -7.89
CA ASN A 69 3.89 1.00 -8.82
C ASN A 69 4.66 0.63 -10.09
N ASN A 70 4.22 1.19 -11.20
CA ASN A 70 4.98 1.28 -12.44
C ASN A 70 4.52 2.50 -13.24
N LYS A 71 5.32 2.91 -14.22
CA LYS A 71 4.89 3.88 -15.23
C LYS A 71 4.07 3.18 -16.30
N LYS A 72 3.35 3.95 -17.12
CA LYS A 72 2.64 3.40 -18.28
C LYS A 72 3.62 2.84 -19.31
N SER A 73 4.79 3.46 -19.47
CA SER A 73 5.90 3.04 -20.33
C SER A 73 6.72 1.87 -19.79
N SER A 74 6.51 1.45 -18.54
CA SER A 74 7.30 0.35 -17.94
C SER A 74 7.17 -0.93 -18.75
N ALA A 75 8.27 -1.70 -18.79
CA ALA A 75 8.34 -2.95 -19.52
C ALA A 75 7.29 -3.97 -19.05
N ASN A 76 6.84 -4.84 -19.96
CA ASN A 76 5.84 -5.86 -19.65
C ASN A 76 6.30 -6.82 -18.55
N ILE A 77 7.61 -7.06 -18.40
CA ILE A 77 8.13 -7.91 -17.32
C ILE A 77 7.81 -7.32 -15.94
N ILE A 78 8.04 -6.02 -15.75
CA ILE A 78 7.69 -5.29 -14.52
C ILE A 78 6.18 -5.36 -14.27
N LYS A 79 5.36 -5.11 -15.30
CA LYS A 79 3.90 -5.15 -15.17
C LYS A 79 3.39 -6.54 -14.79
N ASN A 80 3.95 -7.59 -15.40
CA ASN A 80 3.60 -8.98 -15.11
C ASN A 80 4.02 -9.37 -13.69
N ASP A 81 5.19 -8.93 -13.23
CA ASP A 81 5.66 -9.18 -11.87
C ASP A 81 4.81 -8.44 -10.81
N ASN A 82 4.49 -7.17 -11.08
CA ASN A 82 3.58 -6.37 -10.25
C ASN A 82 2.18 -7.00 -10.17
N PHE A 83 1.67 -7.57 -11.26
CA PHE A 83 0.39 -8.30 -11.24
C PHE A 83 0.43 -9.52 -10.32
N LYS A 84 1.53 -10.30 -10.32
CA LYS A 84 1.72 -11.41 -9.38
C LYS A 84 1.76 -10.90 -7.93
N SER A 85 2.48 -9.80 -7.69
CA SER A 85 2.57 -9.15 -6.39
C SER A 85 1.19 -8.73 -5.87
N ILE A 86 0.37 -8.09 -6.71
CA ILE A 86 -0.99 -7.70 -6.35
C ILE A 86 -1.84 -8.92 -5.97
N ASN A 87 -1.82 -9.98 -6.76
CA ASN A 87 -2.62 -11.17 -6.47
C ASN A 87 -2.16 -11.88 -5.20
N PHE A 88 -0.85 -11.95 -4.96
CA PHE A 88 -0.31 -12.49 -3.72
C PHE A 88 -0.78 -11.70 -2.49
N ILE A 89 -0.69 -10.36 -2.54
CA ILE A 89 -1.12 -9.51 -1.43
C ILE A 89 -2.64 -9.58 -1.24
N LYS A 90 -3.43 -9.65 -2.31
CA LYS A 90 -4.89 -9.89 -2.22
C LYS A 90 -5.19 -11.17 -1.45
N ASN A 91 -4.52 -12.27 -1.80
CA ASN A 91 -4.70 -13.54 -1.08
C ASN A 91 -4.31 -13.43 0.40
N LEU A 92 -3.23 -12.71 0.73
CA LEU A 92 -2.86 -12.47 2.14
C LEU A 92 -3.94 -11.69 2.89
N ILE A 93 -4.52 -10.69 2.24
CA ILE A 93 -5.62 -9.89 2.79
C ILE A 93 -6.84 -10.79 3.04
N GLU A 94 -7.25 -11.58 2.05
CA GLU A 94 -8.42 -12.46 2.14
C GLU A 94 -8.29 -13.55 3.22
N ILE A 95 -7.10 -14.14 3.38
CA ILE A 95 -6.84 -15.15 4.41
C ILE A 95 -6.96 -14.53 5.81
N ASN A 96 -6.42 -13.32 6.00
CA ASN A 96 -6.49 -12.52 7.24
C ASN A 96 -6.09 -13.26 8.55
N ASP A 97 -5.28 -14.32 8.45
CA ASP A 97 -4.91 -15.21 9.58
C ASP A 97 -3.69 -14.70 10.39
N SER A 98 -3.34 -13.43 10.21
CA SER A 98 -2.24 -12.79 10.94
C SER A 98 -2.74 -11.64 11.80
N PHE A 99 -2.06 -11.43 12.93
CA PHE A 99 -2.21 -10.23 13.74
C PHE A 99 -1.73 -8.98 13.00
N LEU A 100 -0.76 -9.13 12.10
CA LEU A 100 -0.33 -8.09 11.19
C LEU A 100 -1.34 -7.97 10.05
N LYS A 101 -1.89 -6.77 9.84
CA LYS A 101 -2.82 -6.52 8.74
C LYS A 101 -2.09 -6.08 7.49
N PHE A 102 -2.64 -6.43 6.35
CA PHE A 102 -2.07 -6.12 5.04
C PHE A 102 -3.04 -5.26 4.24
N GLY A 103 -2.46 -4.42 3.38
CA GLY A 103 -3.20 -3.62 2.42
C GLY A 103 -2.32 -3.29 1.22
N PHE A 104 -2.95 -2.89 0.13
CA PHE A 104 -2.21 -2.38 -1.01
C PHE A 104 -2.89 -1.22 -1.74
N ILE A 105 -2.07 -0.41 -2.40
CA ILE A 105 -2.48 0.59 -3.37
C ILE A 105 -1.97 0.15 -4.73
N ASP A 106 -2.90 0.03 -5.67
CA ASP A 106 -2.62 -0.32 -7.06
C ASP A 106 -2.31 0.94 -7.87
N CYS A 107 -1.01 1.22 -8.03
CA CYS A 107 -0.46 2.29 -8.86
C CYS A 107 0.23 1.73 -10.13
N GLY A 108 -0.17 0.53 -10.57
CA GLY A 108 0.54 -0.20 -11.63
C GLY A 108 -0.36 -0.80 -12.71
N SER A 109 -1.62 -1.11 -12.38
CA SER A 109 -2.59 -1.62 -13.35
C SER A 109 -3.05 -0.53 -14.32
N ALA A 110 -3.58 -0.96 -15.47
CA ALA A 110 -4.07 -0.07 -16.52
C ALA A 110 -5.06 0.99 -15.99
N GLY A 111 -4.77 2.26 -16.28
CA GLY A 111 -5.56 3.41 -15.81
C GLY A 111 -5.20 3.92 -14.42
N LYS A 112 -4.29 3.24 -13.71
CA LYS A 112 -3.81 3.63 -12.38
C LYS A 112 -2.29 3.78 -12.32
N GLU A 113 -1.59 3.64 -13.44
CA GLU A 113 -0.14 3.77 -13.49
C GLU A 113 0.33 5.14 -13.01
N LEU A 114 1.57 5.20 -12.52
CA LEU A 114 2.19 6.49 -12.22
C LEU A 114 2.45 7.30 -13.51
N PRO A 115 2.37 8.64 -13.44
CA PRO A 115 2.71 9.50 -14.57
C PRO A 115 4.15 9.31 -15.05
N GLU A 116 4.41 9.54 -16.34
CA GLU A 116 5.75 9.35 -16.91
C GLU A 116 6.82 10.26 -16.30
N LYS A 117 6.44 11.53 -16.08
CA LYS A 117 7.35 12.59 -15.64
C LYS A 117 7.83 12.39 -14.21
N ASP A 118 6.88 12.18 -13.29
CA ASP A 118 7.14 12.17 -11.85
C ASP A 118 6.98 10.77 -11.23
N GLY A 119 6.69 9.77 -12.05
CA GLY A 119 6.52 8.38 -11.61
C GLY A 119 7.81 7.77 -11.12
N GLY A 120 7.75 7.11 -9.97
CA GLY A 120 8.88 6.45 -9.34
C GLY A 120 8.65 6.27 -7.85
N VAL A 121 9.69 5.79 -7.17
CA VAL A 121 9.63 5.44 -5.74
C VAL A 121 9.26 6.63 -4.85
N GLY A 122 9.67 7.85 -5.20
CA GLY A 122 9.35 9.07 -4.45
C GLY A 122 7.84 9.33 -4.41
N LEU A 123 7.19 9.29 -5.58
CA LEU A 123 5.75 9.46 -5.69
C LEU A 123 4.99 8.30 -5.04
N ALA A 124 5.46 7.06 -5.20
CA ALA A 124 4.87 5.90 -4.55
C ALA A 124 4.85 6.04 -3.02
N ARG A 125 5.97 6.47 -2.41
CA ARG A 125 6.01 6.78 -0.96
C ARG A 125 5.02 7.87 -0.59
N LYS A 126 4.99 8.97 -1.35
CA LYS A 126 4.05 10.08 -1.08
C LYS A 126 2.60 9.60 -1.10
N ILE A 127 2.19 8.87 -2.15
CA ILE A 127 0.83 8.32 -2.27
C ILE A 127 0.51 7.41 -1.08
N GLY A 128 1.43 6.49 -0.74
CA GLY A 128 1.24 5.58 0.39
C GLY A 128 1.11 6.32 1.73
N MET A 129 1.97 7.29 1.99
CA MET A 129 1.94 8.09 3.22
C MET A 129 0.68 8.96 3.32
N ASP A 130 0.27 9.60 2.21
CA ASP A 130 -0.95 10.40 2.18
C ASP A 130 -2.17 9.52 2.46
N LEU A 131 -2.34 8.43 1.72
CA LEU A 131 -3.48 7.54 1.89
C LEU A 131 -3.48 6.80 3.23
N ALA A 132 -2.31 6.52 3.83
CA ALA A 132 -2.20 5.91 5.16
C ALA A 132 -2.94 6.73 6.24
N LEU A 133 -2.99 8.06 6.10
CA LEU A 133 -3.75 8.94 7.03
C LEU A 133 -5.25 8.57 7.10
N SER A 134 -5.81 7.95 6.04
CA SER A 134 -7.19 7.50 6.04
C SER A 134 -7.45 6.29 6.94
N HIS A 135 -6.40 5.57 7.36
CA HIS A 135 -6.45 4.39 8.23
C HIS A 135 -5.62 4.54 9.51
N PHE A 136 -4.89 5.63 9.67
CA PHE A 136 -4.12 5.92 10.88
C PHE A 136 -5.04 6.36 12.04
N ASP A 137 -4.67 5.99 13.26
CA ASP A 137 -5.32 6.37 14.51
C ASP A 137 -4.63 7.61 15.12
N TYR A 138 -5.32 8.76 15.17
CA TYR A 138 -4.78 10.07 15.55
C TYR A 138 -5.78 10.95 16.32
#